data_AF-A0A212CUY2-F1
#
_entry.id   AF-A0A212CUY2-F1
#
_cell.length_a   1.000
_cell.length_b   1.000
_cell.length_c   1.000
_cell.angle_alpha   90.00
_cell.angle_beta   90.00
_cell.angle_gamma   90.00
#
_symmetry.space_group_name_H-M   'P 1'
#
loop_
_entity.id
_entity.type
_entity.pdbx_description
1 polymer ?
#
loop_
_entity_poly.entity_id
_entity_poly.type
_entity_poly.pdbx_seq_one_letter_code
_entity_poly.pdbx_strand_id
1 'polypeptide(L)'
;VEDLFSSLKHIQQTLVDSQSQEDISLLLQLVQNKDFQNAFKIHNAVTVHMNKASPPFPLISNAQDLAQEVQTVLKPFHQKEGQELTALLNAPHIQALLLAHDKVAEQEMQLEPIADERVYESVGQYGGETVKIVRIEKARDIPLSDMHGTLTFVLIPSQQIKPPPAKETVIHVKAHFDYDPSDDPYVPCRELGLSFQKGDILHVISQEDPNWWQAYREGDEDNQPLAGLVPDYDNEEILTYEEMSLYHQPANRKRPIILIGPQNCGQNELRQRLMNKEKDRFASAVPHTTRNRRDHEVAGRDYHFVSRQVFEADIAAGKFIEHGEFEKNLYGTSIDSVRQVINSGKICLLSLRTQPEELREIIEKTREMEQNNGHYFDTAIVNSDLDKAYQELLRLINKLDTEPQWVPSTWLR
;
A
#
# COMPACT_ATOMS: atom_id res chain seq x y z
N VAL A 1 3.40 13.95 -38.40
CA VAL A 1 4.80 13.58 -38.74
C VAL A 1 5.33 14.45 -39.87
N GLU A 2 4.60 14.60 -40.98
CA GLU A 2 5.05 15.47 -42.09
C GLU A 2 5.22 16.94 -41.70
N ASP A 3 4.33 17.49 -40.86
CA ASP A 3 4.47 18.87 -40.36
C ASP A 3 5.69 19.05 -39.45
N LEU A 4 5.97 18.06 -38.60
CA LEU A 4 7.16 18.02 -37.74
C LEU A 4 8.44 17.93 -38.59
N PHE A 5 8.41 17.11 -39.64
CA PHE A 5 9.53 16.96 -40.57
C PHE A 5 9.78 18.25 -41.37
N SER A 6 8.73 18.92 -41.83
CA SER A 6 8.80 20.21 -42.53
C SER A 6 9.34 21.31 -41.62
N SER A 7 8.92 21.32 -40.36
CA SER A 7 9.40 22.27 -39.34
C SER A 7 10.87 22.06 -39.02
N LEU A 8 11.32 20.80 -38.85
CA LEU A 8 12.72 20.48 -38.60
C LEU A 8 13.62 20.87 -39.79
N LYS A 9 13.16 20.69 -41.02
CA LYS A 9 13.88 21.18 -42.21
C LYS A 9 13.99 22.70 -42.26
N HIS A 10 12.93 23.41 -41.85
CA HIS A 10 12.97 24.87 -41.79
C HIS A 10 13.94 25.37 -40.72
N ILE A 11 13.97 24.72 -39.55
CA ILE A 11 14.92 25.01 -38.47
C ILE A 11 16.35 24.69 -38.92
N GLN A 12 16.56 23.61 -39.68
CA GLN A 12 17.87 23.27 -40.27
C GLN A 12 18.40 24.37 -41.18
N GLN A 13 17.55 25.05 -41.93
CA GLN A 13 17.96 26.15 -42.81
C GLN A 13 18.30 27.42 -42.03
N THR A 14 17.83 27.54 -40.79
CA THR A 14 17.95 28.75 -39.97
C THR A 14 19.17 28.68 -39.04
N LEU A 15 19.48 27.50 -38.49
CA LEU A 15 20.58 27.30 -37.55
C LEU A 15 21.82 26.79 -38.25
N VAL A 16 22.75 27.68 -38.60
CA VAL A 16 23.91 27.38 -39.46
C VAL A 16 25.16 26.88 -38.73
N ASP A 17 25.16 26.83 -37.39
CA ASP A 17 26.30 26.32 -36.65
C ASP A 17 26.40 24.79 -36.73
N SER A 18 27.64 24.28 -36.67
CA SER A 18 27.95 22.87 -36.93
C SER A 18 27.22 21.93 -35.96
N GLN A 19 27.10 22.31 -34.69
CA GLN A 19 26.48 21.47 -33.67
C GLN A 19 24.97 21.37 -33.90
N SER A 20 24.29 22.49 -34.13
CA SER A 20 22.86 22.49 -34.45
C SER A 20 22.55 21.74 -35.74
N GLN A 21 23.43 21.81 -36.74
CA GLN A 21 23.27 21.04 -37.98
C GLN A 21 23.34 19.52 -37.74
N GLU A 22 24.29 19.07 -36.91
CA GLU A 22 24.42 17.66 -36.52
C GLU A 22 23.20 17.19 -35.71
N ASP A 23 22.76 17.99 -34.74
CA ASP A 23 21.62 17.66 -33.88
C ASP A 23 20.31 17.59 -34.66
N ILE A 24 20.07 18.54 -35.57
CA ILE A 24 18.88 18.52 -36.43
C ILE A 24 18.93 17.36 -37.42
N SER A 25 20.11 17.01 -37.93
CA SER A 25 20.29 15.84 -38.79
C SER A 25 19.91 14.55 -38.07
N LEU A 26 20.32 14.40 -36.81
CA LEU A 26 19.95 13.27 -35.96
C LEU A 26 18.44 13.19 -35.72
N LEU A 27 17.80 14.34 -35.44
CA LEU A 27 16.35 14.43 -35.24
C LEU A 27 15.57 14.11 -36.52
N LEU A 28 16.03 14.61 -37.68
CA LEU A 28 15.45 14.28 -38.97
C LEU A 28 15.56 12.77 -39.26
N GLN A 29 16.69 12.15 -38.93
CA GLN A 29 16.90 10.71 -39.08
C GLN A 29 15.98 9.89 -38.15
N LEU A 30 15.77 10.36 -36.91
CA LEU A 30 14.85 9.74 -35.95
C LEU A 30 13.39 9.85 -36.40
N VAL A 31 12.97 11.03 -36.88
CA VAL A 31 11.60 11.24 -37.38
C VAL A 31 11.34 10.46 -38.67
N GLN A 32 12.37 10.20 -39.47
CA GLN A 32 12.30 9.33 -40.65
C GLN A 32 12.33 7.84 -40.32
N ASN A 33 12.69 7.45 -39.09
CA ASN A 33 12.75 6.06 -38.68
C ASN A 33 11.34 5.44 -38.65
N LYS A 34 11.15 4.32 -39.37
CA LYS A 34 9.84 3.66 -39.50
C LYS A 34 9.27 3.17 -38.18
N ASP A 35 10.11 2.70 -37.27
CA ASP A 35 9.68 2.21 -35.95
C ASP A 35 9.21 3.36 -35.07
N PHE A 36 9.93 4.49 -35.12
CA PHE A 36 9.50 5.72 -34.47
C PHE A 36 8.18 6.24 -35.03
N GLN A 37 8.01 6.25 -36.36
CA GLN A 37 6.76 6.66 -36.99
C GLN A 37 5.58 5.74 -36.61
N ASN A 38 5.80 4.43 -36.50
CA ASN A 38 4.79 3.47 -36.08
C ASN A 38 4.43 3.65 -34.60
N ALA A 39 5.42 3.83 -33.73
CA ALA A 39 5.21 4.11 -32.30
C ALA A 39 4.46 5.44 -32.09
N PHE A 40 4.82 6.48 -32.85
CA PHE A 40 4.15 7.79 -32.83
C PHE A 40 2.68 7.70 -33.29
N LYS A 41 2.36 6.85 -34.27
CA LYS A 41 0.98 6.59 -34.71
C LYS A 41 0.16 5.85 -33.64
N ILE A 42 0.74 4.83 -33.01
CA ILE A 42 0.08 4.05 -31.94
C ILE A 42 -0.19 4.94 -30.72
N HIS A 43 0.81 5.74 -30.32
CA HIS A 43 0.67 6.71 -29.24
C HIS A 43 -0.49 7.68 -29.50
N ASN A 44 -0.57 8.28 -30.69
CA ASN A 44 -1.66 9.19 -31.03
C ASN A 44 -3.04 8.51 -31.04
N ALA A 45 -3.14 7.24 -31.44
CA ALA A 45 -4.40 6.50 -31.41
C ALA A 45 -4.87 6.17 -29.98
N VAL A 46 -3.94 5.84 -29.08
CA VAL A 46 -4.23 5.56 -27.67
C VAL A 46 -4.65 6.83 -26.92
N THR A 47 -3.98 7.95 -27.19
CA THR A 47 -4.33 9.27 -26.60
C THR A 47 -5.75 9.71 -26.95
N VAL A 48 -6.26 9.34 -28.13
CA VAL A 48 -7.66 9.62 -28.54
C VAL A 48 -8.68 8.84 -27.70
N HIS A 49 -8.35 7.63 -27.23
CA HIS A 49 -9.26 6.79 -26.45
C HIS A 49 -9.14 6.98 -24.93
N MET A 50 -8.04 7.56 -24.45
CA MET A 50 -7.80 7.77 -23.01
C MET A 50 -8.39 9.08 -22.45
N ASN A 51 -8.99 9.94 -23.27
CA ASN A 51 -9.57 11.23 -22.83
C ASN A 51 -11.06 11.18 -22.45
N LYS A 52 -11.68 10.00 -22.27
CA LYS A 52 -12.98 9.91 -21.57
C LYS A 52 -12.72 9.72 -20.08
N ALA A 53 -12.64 10.80 -19.32
CA ALA A 53 -12.50 10.78 -17.87
C ALA A 53 -13.88 10.66 -17.18
N SER A 54 -14.01 9.69 -16.28
CA SER A 54 -14.98 9.76 -15.18
C SER A 54 -14.36 10.54 -14.00
N PRO A 55 -15.11 11.39 -13.30
CA PRO A 55 -14.69 12.79 -13.11
C PRO A 55 -14.74 13.20 -11.63
N PRO A 56 -15.13 14.45 -11.31
CA PRO A 56 -16.39 14.58 -10.62
C PRO A 56 -17.47 14.85 -11.66
N PHE A 57 -18.26 13.82 -11.94
CA PHE A 57 -19.43 13.93 -12.82
C PHE A 57 -20.42 14.82 -12.08
N PRO A 58 -21.09 15.76 -12.76
CA PRO A 58 -22.14 16.50 -12.10
C PRO A 58 -23.14 15.51 -11.49
N LEU A 59 -23.66 15.81 -10.30
CA LEU A 59 -24.62 14.91 -9.63
C LEU A 59 -26.06 15.16 -10.10
N ILE A 60 -26.35 16.39 -10.51
CA ILE A 60 -27.60 16.89 -11.08
C ILE A 60 -27.29 17.96 -12.14
N SER A 61 -28.21 18.22 -13.06
CA SER A 61 -28.06 19.25 -14.10
C SER A 61 -28.87 20.53 -13.85
N ASN A 62 -29.60 20.59 -12.73
CA ASN A 62 -30.60 21.62 -12.47
C ASN A 62 -30.56 22.16 -11.03
N ALA A 63 -29.36 22.50 -10.54
CA ALA A 63 -29.15 23.05 -9.21
C ALA A 63 -29.84 24.42 -8.99
N GLN A 64 -30.11 25.19 -10.05
CA GLN A 64 -30.89 26.43 -9.98
C GLN A 64 -32.36 26.19 -9.60
N ASP A 65 -33.00 25.19 -10.20
CA ASP A 65 -34.38 24.83 -9.89
C ASP A 65 -34.51 24.37 -8.43
N LEU A 66 -33.54 23.58 -7.97
CA LEU A 66 -33.46 23.13 -6.59
C LEU A 66 -33.31 24.31 -5.62
N ALA A 67 -32.48 25.30 -5.96
CA ALA A 67 -32.34 26.52 -5.15
C ALA A 67 -33.64 27.34 -5.09
N GLN A 68 -34.44 27.38 -6.16
CA GLN A 68 -35.76 28.04 -6.15
C GLN A 68 -36.81 27.27 -5.33
N GLU A 69 -36.76 25.94 -5.36
CA GLU A 69 -37.65 25.09 -4.55
C GLU A 69 -37.39 25.31 -3.05
N VAL A 70 -36.12 25.33 -2.63
CA VAL A 70 -35.71 25.62 -1.25
C VAL A 70 -36.25 26.98 -0.80
N GLN A 71 -36.13 28.02 -1.64
CA GLN A 71 -36.68 29.35 -1.31
C GLN A 71 -38.21 29.34 -1.18
N THR A 72 -38.91 28.58 -2.02
CA THR A 72 -40.37 28.46 -1.97
C THR A 72 -40.83 27.79 -0.68
N VAL A 73 -40.11 26.76 -0.22
CA VAL A 73 -40.38 26.06 1.04
C VAL A 73 -40.13 26.95 2.27
N LEU A 74 -39.13 27.84 2.20
CA LEU A 74 -38.76 28.72 3.32
C LEU A 74 -39.68 29.95 3.45
N LYS A 75 -40.34 30.37 2.37
CA LYS A 75 -41.19 31.57 2.30
C LYS A 75 -42.29 31.69 3.38
N PRO A 76 -42.98 30.62 3.83
CA PRO A 76 -44.00 30.69 4.88
C PRO A 76 -43.42 30.85 6.30
N PHE A 77 -42.14 30.53 6.50
CA PHE A 77 -41.52 30.43 7.81
C PHE A 77 -40.60 31.63 8.06
N HIS A 78 -40.96 32.49 9.00
CA HIS A 78 -40.17 33.67 9.37
C HIS A 78 -39.03 33.33 10.35
N GLN A 79 -38.31 32.24 10.09
CA GLN A 79 -37.13 31.88 10.86
C GLN A 79 -35.90 32.63 10.33
N LYS A 80 -35.03 33.07 11.23
CA LYS A 80 -33.88 33.92 10.92
C LYS A 80 -32.93 33.23 9.93
N GLU A 81 -32.71 31.94 10.14
CA GLU A 81 -31.86 31.07 9.33
C GLU A 81 -32.41 30.92 7.91
N GLY A 82 -33.73 30.82 7.78
CA GLY A 82 -34.41 30.77 6.47
C GLY A 82 -34.27 32.08 5.68
N GLN A 83 -34.27 33.21 6.38
CA GLN A 83 -34.03 34.52 5.77
C GLN A 83 -32.57 34.69 5.32
N GLU A 84 -31.61 34.24 6.14
CA GLU A 84 -30.19 34.24 5.80
C GLU A 84 -29.88 33.35 4.59
N LEU A 85 -30.43 32.13 4.55
CA LEU A 85 -30.28 31.23 3.41
C LEU A 85 -30.94 31.79 2.14
N THR A 86 -32.11 32.41 2.27
CA THR A 86 -32.77 33.09 1.14
C THR A 86 -31.92 34.25 0.62
N ALA A 87 -31.25 35.00 1.49
CA ALA A 87 -30.36 36.08 1.08
C ALA A 87 -29.10 35.55 0.36
N LEU A 88 -28.52 34.44 0.82
CA LEU A 88 -27.36 33.80 0.18
C LEU A 88 -27.70 33.22 -1.19
N LEU A 89 -28.82 32.49 -1.32
CA LEU A 89 -29.23 31.90 -2.60
C LEU A 89 -29.65 32.96 -3.63
N ASN A 90 -30.07 34.14 -3.18
CA ASN A 90 -30.34 35.30 -4.05
C ASN A 90 -29.13 36.19 -4.29
N ALA A 91 -27.96 35.85 -3.73
CA ALA A 91 -26.76 36.59 -4.01
C ALA A 91 -26.34 36.36 -5.48
N PRO A 92 -26.04 37.42 -6.24
CA PRO A 92 -25.84 37.33 -7.69
C PRO A 92 -24.68 36.41 -8.10
N HIS A 93 -23.65 36.29 -7.25
CA HIS A 93 -22.53 35.38 -7.49
C HIS A 93 -22.90 33.91 -7.29
N ILE A 94 -23.78 33.60 -6.32
CA ILE A 94 -24.29 32.23 -6.13
C ILE A 94 -25.21 31.84 -7.28
N GLN A 95 -26.08 32.76 -7.73
CA GLN A 95 -26.93 32.50 -8.89
C GLN A 95 -26.12 32.28 -10.17
N ALA A 96 -25.06 33.06 -10.39
CA ALA A 96 -24.14 32.88 -11.51
C ALA A 96 -23.35 31.57 -11.42
N LEU A 97 -22.93 31.16 -10.23
CA LEU A 97 -22.25 29.90 -10.00
C LEU A 97 -23.17 28.70 -10.29
N LEU A 98 -24.41 28.74 -9.79
CA LEU A 98 -25.41 27.71 -10.07
C LEU A 98 -25.76 27.65 -11.57
N LEU A 99 -25.81 28.80 -12.25
CA LEU A 99 -26.03 28.86 -13.70
C LEU A 99 -24.89 28.19 -14.47
N ALA A 100 -23.65 28.51 -14.09
CA ALA A 100 -22.46 27.95 -14.72
C ALA A 100 -22.37 26.45 -14.48
N HIS A 101 -22.67 26.01 -13.24
CA HIS A 101 -22.79 24.60 -12.90
C HIS A 101 -23.83 23.90 -13.79
N ASP A 102 -25.06 24.40 -13.84
CA ASP A 102 -26.14 23.75 -14.60
C ASP A 102 -25.84 23.71 -16.09
N LYS A 103 -25.21 24.75 -16.65
CA LYS A 103 -24.80 24.75 -18.06
C LYS A 103 -23.70 23.74 -18.38
N VAL A 104 -22.76 23.53 -17.47
CA VAL A 104 -21.73 22.50 -17.61
C VAL A 104 -22.34 21.12 -17.42
N ALA A 105 -23.20 20.95 -16.42
CA ALA A 105 -23.85 19.68 -16.11
C ALA A 105 -24.85 19.24 -17.19
N GLU A 106 -25.61 20.15 -17.78
CA GLU A 106 -26.52 19.90 -18.91
C GLU A 106 -25.76 19.43 -20.17
N GLN A 107 -24.49 19.83 -20.33
CA GLN A 107 -23.64 19.38 -21.44
C GLN A 107 -22.97 18.03 -21.15
N GLU A 108 -22.51 17.81 -19.92
CA GLU A 108 -21.79 16.59 -19.51
C GLU A 108 -22.74 15.41 -19.22
N MET A 109 -24.00 15.66 -18.82
CA MET A 109 -25.02 14.63 -18.54
C MET A 109 -25.86 14.21 -19.75
N GLN A 110 -25.64 14.79 -20.94
CA GLN A 110 -26.33 14.33 -22.14
C GLN A 110 -25.85 12.92 -22.51
N LEU A 111 -26.74 11.94 -22.33
CA LEU A 111 -26.50 10.57 -22.77
C LEU A 111 -26.40 10.54 -24.29
N GLU A 112 -25.21 10.25 -24.83
CA GLU A 112 -25.08 9.92 -26.25
C GLU A 112 -25.86 8.62 -26.54
N PRO A 113 -26.73 8.58 -27.57
CA PRO A 113 -27.46 7.38 -27.92
C PRO A 113 -26.49 6.30 -28.40
N ILE A 114 -26.62 5.11 -27.83
CA ILE A 114 -25.85 3.93 -28.21
C ILE A 114 -26.11 3.60 -29.69
N ALA A 115 -25.11 3.88 -30.54
CA ALA A 115 -24.94 3.37 -31.91
C ALA A 115 -23.63 3.98 -32.44
N ASP A 116 -22.73 3.35 -33.18
CA ASP A 116 -22.59 2.02 -33.77
C ASP A 116 -21.12 1.98 -34.26
N GLU A 117 -20.55 0.80 -34.43
CA GLU A 117 -19.22 0.60 -35.00
C GLU A 117 -19.14 1.20 -36.42
N ARG A 118 -18.55 2.40 -36.61
CA ARG A 118 -18.01 2.93 -37.89
C ARG A 118 -17.77 4.46 -37.88
N VAL A 119 -16.69 4.99 -37.30
CA VAL A 119 -16.20 6.34 -37.68
C VAL A 119 -14.68 6.44 -37.54
N TYR A 120 -13.97 5.62 -38.31
CA TYR A 120 -12.64 5.97 -38.80
C TYR A 120 -12.83 6.75 -40.09
N GLU A 121 -13.17 8.03 -40.06
CA GLU A 121 -13.01 8.89 -41.24
C GLU A 121 -13.16 10.38 -40.92
N SER A 122 -12.11 11.13 -41.25
CA SER A 122 -12.11 12.58 -41.53
C SER A 122 -12.17 13.50 -40.30
N VAL A 123 -11.05 14.10 -39.87
CA VAL A 123 -10.42 15.27 -40.52
C VAL A 123 -11.48 16.27 -40.99
N GLY A 124 -11.71 17.33 -40.21
CA GLY A 124 -12.54 18.42 -40.69
C GLY A 124 -12.74 19.49 -39.64
N GLN A 125 -12.17 20.66 -39.92
CA GLN A 125 -12.73 21.95 -39.54
C GLN A 125 -12.36 22.54 -38.18
N TYR A 126 -11.21 23.19 -38.21
CA TYR A 126 -10.93 24.52 -37.66
C TYR A 126 -10.69 24.67 -36.17
N GLY A 127 -9.47 25.11 -35.86
CA GLY A 127 -9.10 25.68 -34.58
C GLY A 127 -9.83 27.00 -34.30
N GLY A 128 -9.99 27.26 -33.00
CA GLY A 128 -10.33 28.56 -32.43
C GLY A 128 -9.33 28.87 -31.33
N GLU A 129 -8.44 29.80 -31.65
CA GLU A 129 -7.33 30.34 -30.87
C GLU A 129 -7.75 30.76 -29.45
N THR A 130 -6.98 30.38 -28.42
CA THR A 130 -6.39 31.31 -27.41
C THR A 130 -5.76 30.62 -26.19
N VAL A 131 -5.82 29.30 -26.00
CA VAL A 131 -5.23 28.68 -24.79
C VAL A 131 -4.12 27.67 -25.12
N LYS A 132 -2.89 28.01 -24.71
CA LYS A 132 -1.70 27.15 -24.70
C LYS A 132 -1.64 26.41 -23.36
N ILE A 133 -1.60 25.08 -23.37
CA ILE A 133 -1.22 24.27 -22.20
C ILE A 133 0.16 23.67 -22.46
N VAL A 134 1.11 24.06 -21.62
CA VAL A 134 2.50 23.58 -21.63
C VAL A 134 2.62 22.47 -20.59
N ARG A 135 3.07 21.29 -21.03
CA ARG A 135 3.44 20.19 -20.15
C ARG A 135 4.92 20.31 -19.78
N ILE A 136 5.21 20.34 -18.49
CA ILE A 136 6.58 20.31 -17.97
C ILE A 136 6.87 18.86 -17.56
N GLU A 137 7.93 18.29 -18.12
CA GLU A 137 8.42 16.97 -17.74
C GLU A 137 9.59 17.09 -16.76
N LYS A 138 9.59 16.21 -15.76
CA LYS A 138 10.61 16.14 -14.71
C LYS A 138 11.92 15.63 -15.31
N ALA A 139 12.98 16.44 -15.24
CA ALA A 139 14.34 15.96 -15.42
C ALA A 139 14.66 14.94 -14.31
N ARG A 140 15.30 13.82 -14.66
CA ARG A 140 15.54 12.67 -13.76
C ARG A 140 16.31 13.02 -12.48
N ASP A 141 16.88 14.22 -12.42
CA ASP A 141 17.83 14.65 -11.41
C ASP A 141 17.32 15.80 -10.51
N ILE A 142 16.04 16.21 -10.64
CA ILE A 142 15.44 17.24 -9.79
C ILE A 142 14.52 16.58 -8.74
N PRO A 143 14.90 16.49 -7.47
CA PRO A 143 14.03 15.95 -6.42
C PRO A 143 12.75 16.80 -6.25
N LEU A 144 11.66 16.19 -5.76
CA LEU A 144 10.40 16.92 -5.51
C LEU A 144 10.58 18.04 -4.47
N SER A 145 11.61 17.96 -3.63
CA SER A 145 12.01 19.01 -2.68
C SER A 145 12.26 20.36 -3.34
N ASP A 146 12.64 20.35 -4.62
CA ASP A 146 13.03 21.55 -5.36
C ASP A 146 11.86 22.08 -6.21
N MET A 147 10.68 21.44 -6.12
CA MET A 147 9.48 21.82 -6.86
C MET A 147 8.49 22.56 -5.94
N HIS A 148 7.96 23.69 -6.40
CA HIS A 148 6.94 24.48 -5.68
C HIS A 148 5.80 24.90 -6.61
N GLY A 149 4.62 25.18 -6.06
CA GLY A 149 3.44 25.57 -6.82
C GLY A 149 2.52 24.38 -7.14
N THR A 150 1.67 24.51 -8.17
CA THR A 150 0.69 23.47 -8.50
C THR A 150 1.36 22.26 -9.14
N LEU A 151 1.36 21.13 -8.43
CA LEU A 151 1.84 19.85 -8.93
C LEU A 151 0.66 19.04 -9.46
N THR A 152 0.65 18.75 -10.76
CA THR A 152 -0.36 17.89 -11.38
C THR A 152 0.19 16.48 -11.53
N PHE A 153 -0.35 15.55 -10.75
CA PHE A 153 0.04 14.14 -10.81
C PHE A 153 -0.85 13.39 -11.80
N VAL A 154 -0.23 12.61 -12.68
CA VAL A 154 -0.93 11.61 -13.50
C VAL A 154 -0.65 10.25 -12.88
N LEU A 155 -1.64 9.72 -12.17
CA LEU A 155 -1.52 8.46 -11.42
C LEU A 155 -2.36 7.38 -12.09
N ILE A 156 -1.91 6.13 -12.00
CA ILE A 156 -2.78 4.97 -12.23
C ILE A 156 -3.47 4.69 -10.89
N PRO A 157 -4.81 4.75 -10.80
CA PRO A 157 -5.52 4.54 -9.54
C PRO A 157 -5.25 3.13 -8.98
N SER A 158 -5.00 3.05 -7.66
CA SER A 158 -4.77 1.77 -6.97
C SER A 158 -6.01 0.88 -7.02
N GLN A 159 -5.81 -0.42 -7.18
CA GLN A 159 -6.88 -1.43 -7.10
C GLN A 159 -7.13 -1.92 -5.66
N GLN A 160 -6.36 -1.42 -4.68
CA GLN A 160 -6.51 -1.79 -3.27
C GLN A 160 -7.85 -1.27 -2.72
N ILE A 161 -8.61 -2.17 -2.12
CA ILE A 161 -9.88 -1.84 -1.46
C ILE A 161 -9.57 -1.35 -0.04
N LYS A 162 -9.62 -0.03 0.18
CA LYS A 162 -9.58 0.54 1.54
C LYS A 162 -10.99 0.52 2.16
N PRO A 163 -11.12 0.26 3.47
CA PRO A 163 -12.38 0.45 4.17
C PRO A 163 -12.84 1.92 4.06
N PRO A 164 -14.15 2.20 4.18
CA PRO A 164 -14.64 3.58 4.21
C PRO A 164 -13.96 4.36 5.34
N PRO A 165 -13.69 5.66 5.16
CA PRO A 165 -12.94 6.44 6.14
C PRO A 165 -13.64 6.39 7.50
N ALA A 166 -12.94 5.84 8.49
CA ALA A 166 -13.36 5.91 9.88
C ALA A 166 -13.35 7.38 10.32
N LYS A 167 -14.14 7.75 11.35
CA LYS A 167 -14.03 9.07 11.95
C LYS A 167 -12.60 9.28 12.45
N GLU A 168 -12.01 10.43 12.19
CA GLU A 168 -10.72 10.82 12.76
C GLU A 168 -10.82 10.78 14.30
N THR A 169 -10.19 9.77 14.91
CA THR A 169 -10.06 9.63 16.35
C THR A 169 -8.61 9.85 16.72
N VAL A 170 -8.33 10.98 17.37
CA VAL A 170 -7.00 11.26 17.90
C VAL A 170 -6.82 10.54 19.24
N ILE A 171 -5.77 9.73 19.35
CA ILE A 171 -5.38 9.03 20.58
C ILE A 171 -4.18 9.75 21.18
N HIS A 172 -4.22 10.02 22.48
CA HIS A 172 -3.13 10.67 23.20
C HIS A 172 -2.40 9.62 24.02
N VAL A 173 -1.13 9.39 23.72
CA VAL A 173 -0.29 8.40 24.40
C VAL A 173 0.91 9.07 25.05
N LYS A 174 1.50 8.44 26.07
CA LYS A 174 2.74 8.88 26.71
C LYS A 174 3.84 7.88 26.43
N ALA A 175 4.94 8.34 25.86
CA ALA A 175 6.09 7.49 25.56
C ALA A 175 6.74 6.97 26.86
N HIS A 176 6.99 5.66 26.92
CA HIS A 176 7.66 5.01 28.05
C HIS A 176 9.10 4.55 27.74
N PHE A 177 9.56 4.78 26.52
CA PHE A 177 10.89 4.48 26.00
C PHE A 177 11.38 5.64 25.12
N ASP A 178 12.66 5.63 24.78
CA ASP A 178 13.28 6.58 23.86
C ASP A 178 13.30 5.98 22.44
N TYR A 179 13.00 6.78 21.42
CA TYR A 179 13.05 6.37 20.03
C TYR A 179 13.83 7.36 19.18
N ASP A 180 14.85 6.87 18.49
CA ASP A 180 15.60 7.60 17.47
C ASP A 180 15.41 6.90 16.11
N PRO A 181 14.66 7.49 15.17
CA PRO A 181 14.45 6.92 13.84
C PRO A 181 15.74 6.85 13.02
N SER A 182 16.82 7.53 13.45
CA SER A 182 18.12 7.43 12.80
C SER A 182 18.84 6.11 13.12
N ASP A 183 18.50 5.45 14.22
CA ASP A 183 19.04 4.15 14.59
C ASP A 183 18.16 2.99 14.08
N ASP A 184 16.99 3.29 13.52
CA ASP A 184 16.02 2.29 13.08
C ASP A 184 16.18 1.96 11.57
N PRO A 185 16.61 0.74 11.21
CA PRO A 185 16.73 0.33 9.81
C PRO A 185 15.38 -0.04 9.18
N TYR A 186 14.30 -0.15 9.97
CA TYR A 186 12.98 -0.61 9.53
C TYR A 186 12.01 0.54 9.22
N VAL A 187 12.35 1.78 9.55
CA VAL A 187 11.52 2.96 9.26
C VAL A 187 11.27 3.08 7.74
N PRO A 188 10.00 3.08 7.27
CA PRO A 188 9.69 3.07 5.84
C PRO A 188 10.17 4.32 5.10
N CYS A 189 10.17 5.46 5.78
CA CYS A 189 10.62 6.75 5.28
C CYS A 189 11.32 7.51 6.41
N ARG A 190 12.66 7.51 6.38
CA ARG A 190 13.51 8.04 7.45
C ARG A 190 13.33 9.54 7.68
N GLU A 191 12.99 10.28 6.62
CA GLU A 191 12.70 11.71 6.65
C GLU A 191 11.41 12.05 7.41
N LEU A 192 10.49 11.09 7.50
CA LEU A 192 9.25 11.22 8.26
C LEU A 192 9.35 10.62 9.67
N GLY A 193 10.47 9.99 10.05
CA GLY A 193 10.62 9.41 11.37
C GLY A 193 10.52 10.47 12.47
N LEU A 194 9.62 10.26 13.44
CA LEU A 194 9.43 11.16 14.58
C LEU A 194 10.19 10.65 15.80
N SER A 195 11.26 11.34 16.18
CA SER A 195 11.98 11.03 17.43
C SER A 195 11.20 11.50 18.65
N PHE A 196 11.32 10.76 19.75
CA PHE A 196 10.75 11.13 21.04
C PHE A 196 11.55 10.52 22.19
N GLN A 197 11.41 11.11 23.37
CA GLN A 197 12.00 10.63 24.61
C GLN A 197 10.92 10.09 25.54
N LYS A 198 11.36 9.26 26.48
CA LYS A 198 10.52 8.77 27.57
C LYS A 198 9.91 9.95 28.34
N GLY A 199 8.59 9.97 28.37
CA GLY A 199 7.79 10.98 29.04
C GLY A 199 7.08 11.95 28.10
N ASP A 200 7.48 11.99 26.82
CA ASP A 200 6.82 12.80 25.79
C ASP A 200 5.38 12.33 25.57
N ILE A 201 4.51 13.27 25.19
CA ILE A 201 3.13 12.99 24.79
C ILE A 201 3.06 12.98 23.27
N LEU A 202 2.43 11.95 22.71
CA LEU A 202 2.21 11.79 21.27
C LEU A 202 0.71 11.81 20.97
N HIS A 203 0.33 12.61 19.98
CA HIS A 203 -1.02 12.69 19.42
C HIS A 203 -1.08 11.80 18.18
N VAL A 204 -1.52 10.55 18.34
CA VAL A 204 -1.66 9.58 17.25
C VAL A 204 -2.92 9.89 16.46
N ILE A 205 -2.76 10.22 15.18
CA ILE A 205 -3.85 10.63 14.27
C ILE A 205 -4.28 9.53 13.30
N SER A 206 -3.42 8.53 13.06
CA SER A 206 -3.73 7.40 12.20
C SER A 206 -2.96 6.15 12.64
N GLN A 207 -3.69 5.04 12.71
CA GLN A 207 -3.20 3.68 12.94
C GLN A 207 -3.61 2.77 11.75
N GLU A 208 -3.80 3.35 10.55
CA GLU A 208 -4.13 2.56 9.34
C GLU A 208 -3.06 1.50 9.04
N ASP A 209 -1.80 1.85 9.27
CA ASP A 209 -0.68 0.92 9.21
C ASP A 209 -0.42 0.38 10.64
N PRO A 210 -0.51 -0.95 10.86
CA PRO A 210 -0.33 -1.58 12.17
C PRO A 210 1.15 -1.73 12.59
N ASN A 211 2.09 -1.17 11.83
CA ASN A 211 3.51 -1.16 12.19
C ASN A 211 4.05 0.28 12.32
N TRP A 212 3.42 1.24 11.64
CA TRP A 212 3.88 2.62 11.57
C TRP A 212 2.73 3.62 11.71
N TRP A 213 2.53 4.11 12.92
CA TRP A 213 1.51 5.10 13.22
C TRP A 213 1.95 6.49 12.81
N GLN A 214 0.96 7.32 12.47
CA GLN A 214 1.18 8.75 12.21
C GLN A 214 0.82 9.54 13.45
N ALA A 215 1.77 10.33 13.96
CA ALA A 215 1.60 11.10 15.18
C ALA A 215 2.28 12.47 15.13
N TYR A 216 1.85 13.35 16.03
CA TYR A 216 2.55 14.58 16.41
C TYR A 216 3.09 14.45 17.82
N ARG A 217 4.23 15.09 18.11
CA ARG A 217 4.75 15.22 19.48
C ARG A 217 4.25 16.53 20.09
N GLU A 218 3.67 16.44 21.29
CA GLU A 218 3.24 17.62 22.05
C GLU A 218 4.43 18.58 22.25
N GLY A 219 4.23 19.86 21.94
CA GLY A 219 5.27 20.89 22.05
C GLY A 219 6.14 21.11 20.80
N ASP A 220 5.88 20.40 19.69
CA ASP A 220 6.56 20.58 18.41
C ASP A 220 5.65 21.17 17.31
N GLU A 221 4.53 21.79 17.73
CA GLU A 221 3.44 22.27 16.86
C GLU A 221 3.89 23.25 15.76
N ASP A 222 4.96 24.03 16.01
CA ASP A 222 5.44 25.06 15.09
C ASP A 222 6.43 24.53 14.03
N ASN A 223 7.04 23.36 14.24
CA ASN A 223 8.11 22.84 13.36
C ASN A 223 7.68 21.66 12.48
N GLN A 224 6.53 21.03 12.74
CA GLN A 224 6.10 19.80 12.06
C GLN A 224 4.72 19.96 11.40
N PRO A 225 4.66 20.47 10.16
CA PRO A 225 3.39 20.57 9.42
C PRO A 225 2.85 19.21 8.97
N LEU A 226 3.70 18.17 8.97
CA LEU A 226 3.34 16.80 8.64
C LEU A 226 3.43 15.93 9.89
N ALA A 227 2.51 14.99 10.05
CA ALA A 227 2.64 13.94 11.04
C ALA A 227 3.87 13.09 10.72
N GLY A 228 4.62 12.71 11.77
CA GLY A 228 5.74 11.81 11.62
C GLY A 228 5.35 10.36 11.90
N LEU A 229 6.20 9.44 11.45
CA LEU A 229 6.08 8.02 11.67
C LEU A 229 6.66 7.67 13.03
N VAL A 230 5.83 7.06 13.86
CA VAL A 230 6.25 6.41 15.10
C VAL A 230 5.93 4.92 15.00
N PRO A 231 6.81 4.05 15.52
CA PRO A 231 6.55 2.62 15.51
C PRO A 231 5.30 2.29 16.32
N ASP A 232 4.47 1.39 15.78
CA ASP A 232 3.42 0.71 16.54
C ASP A 232 4.10 -0.26 17.52
N TYR A 233 4.53 0.27 18.67
CA TYR A 233 4.83 -0.56 19.83
C TYR A 233 3.57 -0.75 20.66
N ASP A 234 2.49 -1.27 20.07
CA ASP A 234 1.32 -1.68 20.83
C ASP A 234 0.81 -3.04 20.37
N ASN A 235 0.98 -4.02 21.26
CA ASN A 235 -0.19 -4.82 21.62
C ASN A 235 -0.18 -5.45 23.01
N GLU A 236 0.84 -5.18 23.81
CA GLU A 236 0.72 -5.21 25.26
C GLU A 236 1.53 -3.99 25.71
N GLU A 237 1.04 -3.18 26.67
CA GLU A 237 1.95 -2.38 27.49
C GLU A 237 3.14 -3.30 27.74
N ILE A 238 4.35 -2.99 27.26
CA ILE A 238 5.52 -3.78 27.65
C ILE A 238 5.69 -3.45 29.12
N LEU A 239 4.91 -4.15 29.94
CA LEU A 239 4.87 -4.03 31.35
C LEU A 239 6.29 -4.39 31.77
N THR A 240 6.80 -3.68 32.77
CA THR A 240 8.04 -4.09 33.43
C THR A 240 7.99 -5.57 33.86
N TYR A 241 6.77 -6.09 34.06
CA TYR A 241 6.47 -7.50 34.27
C TYR A 241 5.20 -7.90 33.53
N GLU A 242 5.31 -8.83 32.57
CA GLU A 242 4.16 -9.48 31.96
C GLU A 242 3.67 -10.63 32.86
N GLU A 243 2.36 -10.74 33.07
CA GLU A 243 1.79 -11.79 33.90
C GLU A 243 1.81 -13.13 33.14
N MET A 244 2.71 -14.03 33.51
CA MET A 244 2.84 -15.35 32.88
C MET A 244 2.09 -16.44 33.66
N SER A 245 1.50 -17.39 32.93
CA SER A 245 0.86 -18.59 33.47
C SER A 245 1.50 -19.85 32.90
N LEU A 246 1.55 -20.93 33.68
CA LEU A 246 2.00 -22.23 33.18
C LEU A 246 0.94 -22.86 32.28
N TYR A 247 1.32 -23.18 31.05
CA TYR A 247 0.50 -23.91 30.09
C TYR A 247 1.09 -25.28 29.78
N HIS A 248 0.26 -26.32 29.92
CA HIS A 248 0.59 -27.68 29.56
C HIS A 248 0.08 -27.97 28.15
N GLN A 249 0.96 -28.38 27.24
CA GLN A 249 0.57 -28.78 25.89
C GLN A 249 -0.31 -30.04 25.95
N PRO A 250 -1.57 -29.99 25.45
CA PRO A 250 -2.41 -31.17 25.39
C PRO A 250 -1.86 -32.22 24.42
N ALA A 251 -2.07 -33.50 24.73
CA ALA A 251 -1.60 -34.60 23.90
C ALA A 251 -2.13 -34.55 22.45
N ASN A 252 -3.36 -34.07 22.26
CA ASN A 252 -4.05 -33.97 20.97
C ASN A 252 -4.06 -32.55 20.38
N ARG A 253 -3.41 -31.57 21.02
CA ARG A 253 -3.38 -30.18 20.57
C ARG A 253 -1.98 -29.61 20.73
N LYS A 254 -1.13 -29.87 19.72
CA LYS A 254 0.27 -29.45 19.73
C LYS A 254 0.39 -27.97 19.40
N ARG A 255 1.26 -27.25 20.12
CA ARG A 255 1.59 -25.85 19.83
C ARG A 255 2.33 -25.78 18.48
N PRO A 256 2.03 -24.78 17.62
CA PRO A 256 2.85 -24.50 16.46
C PRO A 256 4.30 -24.18 16.86
N ILE A 257 5.24 -24.67 16.06
CA ILE A 257 6.65 -24.30 16.15
C ILE A 257 6.91 -23.29 15.03
N ILE A 258 7.08 -22.04 15.43
CA ILE A 258 7.38 -20.93 14.53
C ILE A 258 8.87 -20.66 14.64
N LEU A 259 9.56 -20.79 13.52
CA LEU A 259 10.95 -20.34 13.42
C LEU A 259 10.91 -18.89 12.95
N ILE A 260 11.76 -18.06 13.54
CA ILE A 260 12.05 -16.68 13.12
C ILE A 260 13.56 -16.47 13.07
N GLY A 261 14.01 -15.53 12.27
CA GLY A 261 15.42 -15.16 12.18
C GLY A 261 15.82 -14.69 10.78
N PRO A 262 17.05 -14.17 10.63
CA PRO A 262 17.54 -13.61 9.38
C PRO A 262 17.53 -14.62 8.23
N GLN A 263 17.50 -14.12 7.00
CA GLN A 263 17.60 -14.99 5.82
C GLN A 263 18.92 -15.75 5.79
N ASN A 264 18.91 -16.96 5.24
CA ASN A 264 20.08 -17.84 5.09
C ASN A 264 20.71 -18.34 6.40
N CYS A 265 20.06 -18.20 7.56
CA CYS A 265 20.56 -18.73 8.84
C CYS A 265 20.32 -20.23 9.05
N GLY A 266 19.92 -20.98 8.00
CA GLY A 266 19.65 -22.42 8.06
C GLY A 266 18.21 -22.81 8.47
N GLN A 267 17.31 -21.82 8.59
CA GLN A 267 15.93 -22.04 9.06
C GLN A 267 15.14 -23.01 8.16
N ASN A 268 15.25 -22.85 6.84
CA ASN A 268 14.57 -23.71 5.88
C ASN A 268 15.13 -25.14 5.90
N GLU A 269 16.43 -25.28 6.04
CA GLU A 269 17.14 -26.56 6.15
C GLU A 269 16.69 -27.32 7.40
N LEU A 270 16.63 -26.64 8.55
CA LEU A 270 16.14 -27.22 9.81
C LEU A 270 14.67 -27.67 9.68
N ARG A 271 13.81 -26.80 9.12
CA ARG A 271 12.39 -27.12 8.88
C ARG A 271 12.22 -28.35 7.98
N GLN A 272 12.90 -28.38 6.83
CA GLN A 272 12.85 -29.51 5.92
C GLN A 272 13.37 -30.79 6.55
N ARG A 273 14.40 -30.68 7.40
CA ARG A 273 14.97 -31.84 8.10
C ARG A 273 14.00 -32.44 9.10
N LEU A 274 13.29 -31.62 9.89
CA LEU A 274 12.24 -32.07 10.80
C LEU A 274 11.10 -32.76 10.04
N MET A 275 10.61 -32.09 8.99
CA MET A 275 9.53 -32.62 8.14
C MET A 275 9.88 -33.96 7.51
N ASN A 276 11.14 -34.17 7.11
CA ASN A 276 11.56 -35.40 6.43
C ASN A 276 11.90 -36.54 7.40
N LYS A 277 12.52 -36.25 8.54
CA LYS A 277 12.91 -37.28 9.51
C LYS A 277 11.73 -37.76 10.37
N GLU A 278 10.74 -36.91 10.61
CA GLU A 278 9.65 -37.19 11.56
C GLU A 278 8.26 -36.82 10.98
N LYS A 279 7.98 -37.34 9.78
CA LYS A 279 6.76 -37.06 8.96
C LYS A 279 5.43 -37.27 9.68
N ASP A 280 5.41 -38.17 10.67
CA ASP A 280 4.19 -38.49 11.41
C ASP A 280 3.87 -37.44 12.47
N ARG A 281 4.89 -36.74 12.98
CA ARG A 281 4.77 -35.74 14.05
C ARG A 281 4.54 -34.34 13.51
N PHE A 282 5.17 -33.99 12.39
CA PHE A 282 5.18 -32.63 11.85
C PHE A 282 4.31 -32.49 10.60
N ALA A 283 3.75 -31.29 10.42
CA ALA A 283 3.05 -30.89 9.20
C ALA A 283 3.23 -29.38 8.95
N SER A 284 3.17 -28.97 7.68
CA SER A 284 3.09 -27.56 7.30
C SER A 284 1.63 -27.14 7.16
N ALA A 285 1.31 -25.90 7.52
CA ALA A 285 0.04 -25.28 7.14
C ALA A 285 -0.04 -25.14 5.62
N VAL A 286 -1.19 -25.46 5.02
CA VAL A 286 -1.40 -25.29 3.57
C VAL A 286 -1.61 -23.80 3.28
N PRO A 287 -0.73 -23.14 2.52
CA PRO A 287 -0.82 -21.71 2.25
C PRO A 287 -1.83 -21.41 1.13
N HIS A 288 -2.21 -20.14 1.02
CA HIS A 288 -3.04 -19.62 -0.07
C HIS A 288 -2.16 -19.01 -1.17
N THR A 289 -2.63 -19.04 -2.42
CA THR A 289 -1.99 -18.32 -3.52
C THR A 289 -2.99 -17.84 -4.56
N THR A 290 -2.69 -16.71 -5.20
CA THR A 290 -3.44 -16.21 -6.37
C THR A 290 -2.94 -16.78 -7.70
N ARG A 291 -1.83 -17.52 -7.68
CA ARG A 291 -1.26 -18.14 -8.87
C ARG A 291 -2.18 -19.25 -9.38
N ASN A 292 -2.30 -19.40 -10.69
CA ASN A 292 -2.96 -20.56 -11.29
C ASN A 292 -2.27 -21.87 -10.91
N ARG A 293 -3.07 -22.88 -10.56
CA ARG A 293 -2.62 -24.25 -10.25
C ARG A 293 -1.89 -24.87 -11.44
N ARG A 294 -0.74 -25.51 -11.20
CA ARG A 294 -0.02 -26.33 -12.20
C ARG A 294 -0.58 -27.75 -12.24
N ASP A 295 -0.35 -28.46 -13.34
CA ASP A 295 -0.92 -29.79 -13.58
C ASP A 295 -0.59 -30.83 -12.49
N HIS A 296 0.62 -30.77 -11.92
CA HIS A 296 1.08 -31.70 -10.87
C HIS A 296 0.66 -31.31 -9.44
N GLU A 297 0.04 -30.14 -9.26
CA GLU A 297 -0.35 -29.62 -7.95
C GLU A 297 -1.79 -30.00 -7.60
N VAL A 298 -2.03 -30.27 -6.32
CA VAL A 298 -3.31 -30.68 -5.76
C VAL A 298 -3.86 -29.57 -4.86
N ALA A 299 -5.06 -29.10 -5.18
CA ALA A 299 -5.76 -28.10 -4.38
C ALA A 299 -6.06 -28.63 -2.97
N GLY A 300 -5.79 -27.81 -1.95
CA GLY A 300 -5.97 -28.19 -0.54
C GLY A 300 -4.85 -29.05 0.05
N ARG A 301 -3.83 -29.41 -0.75
CA ARG A 301 -2.60 -30.04 -0.25
C ARG A 301 -1.38 -29.15 -0.49
N ASP A 302 -1.21 -28.70 -1.73
CA ASP A 302 -0.05 -27.91 -2.11
C ASP A 302 -0.34 -26.42 -1.85
N TYR A 303 -1.50 -25.93 -2.30
CA TYR A 303 -2.01 -24.60 -1.99
C TYR A 303 -3.56 -24.59 -1.94
N HIS A 304 -4.11 -23.59 -1.26
CA HIS A 304 -5.44 -23.06 -1.51
C HIS A 304 -5.36 -22.04 -2.65
N PHE A 305 -5.77 -22.46 -3.85
CA PHE A 305 -5.77 -21.60 -5.04
C PHE A 305 -7.03 -20.73 -5.03
N VAL A 306 -6.85 -19.41 -4.89
CA VAL A 306 -7.94 -18.42 -4.77
C VAL A 306 -7.76 -17.28 -5.78
N SER A 307 -8.79 -16.50 -6.05
CA SER A 307 -8.64 -15.28 -6.87
C SER A 307 -7.95 -14.18 -6.07
N ARG A 308 -7.35 -13.20 -6.76
CA ARG A 308 -6.75 -12.02 -6.13
C ARG A 308 -7.76 -11.25 -5.26
N GLN A 309 -8.98 -11.10 -5.75
CA GLN A 309 -10.07 -10.44 -5.01
C GLN A 309 -10.40 -11.14 -3.68
N VAL A 310 -10.46 -12.49 -3.68
CA VAL A 310 -10.71 -13.25 -2.45
C VAL A 310 -9.53 -13.12 -1.48
N PHE A 311 -8.30 -13.21 -2.00
CA PHE A 311 -7.09 -13.06 -1.18
C PHE A 311 -7.04 -11.69 -0.49
N GLU A 312 -7.30 -10.61 -1.24
CA GLU A 312 -7.32 -9.23 -0.73
C GLU A 312 -8.44 -9.00 0.29
N ALA A 313 -9.62 -9.61 0.07
CA ALA A 313 -10.71 -9.58 1.05
C ALA A 313 -10.33 -10.28 2.37
N ASP A 314 -9.60 -11.40 2.29
CA ASP A 314 -9.14 -12.14 3.46
C ASP A 314 -7.98 -11.42 4.20
N ILE A 315 -7.15 -10.64 3.49
CA ILE A 315 -6.20 -9.69 4.10
C ILE A 315 -6.97 -8.64 4.89
N ALA A 316 -7.95 -7.96 4.27
CA ALA A 316 -8.74 -6.91 4.91
C ALA A 316 -9.54 -7.42 6.13
N ALA A 317 -9.87 -8.71 6.15
CA ALA A 317 -10.53 -9.38 7.27
C ALA A 317 -9.56 -9.92 8.35
N GLY A 318 -8.25 -9.67 8.24
CA GLY A 318 -7.25 -10.09 9.22
C GLY A 318 -7.08 -11.61 9.33
N LYS A 319 -7.31 -12.37 8.25
CA LYS A 319 -7.26 -13.85 8.28
C LYS A 319 -5.87 -14.44 8.04
N PHE A 320 -4.90 -13.63 7.62
CA PHE A 320 -3.53 -14.06 7.33
C PHE A 320 -2.58 -13.78 8.49
N ILE A 321 -1.73 -14.76 8.82
CA ILE A 321 -0.60 -14.59 9.74
C ILE A 321 0.53 -13.85 9.04
N GLU A 322 0.83 -14.26 7.81
CA GLU A 322 1.79 -13.61 6.92
C GLU A 322 1.26 -13.65 5.49
N HIS A 323 1.56 -12.61 4.71
CA HIS A 323 1.33 -12.59 3.27
C HIS A 323 2.38 -11.75 2.56
N GLY A 324 2.61 -12.03 1.28
CA GLY A 324 3.54 -11.28 0.44
C GLY A 324 3.31 -11.53 -1.05
N GLU A 325 3.94 -10.71 -1.89
CA GLU A 325 3.87 -10.83 -3.34
C GLU A 325 5.17 -11.43 -3.89
N PHE A 326 5.06 -12.39 -4.80
CA PHE A 326 6.18 -12.97 -5.54
C PHE A 326 5.75 -13.24 -6.98
N GLU A 327 6.55 -12.79 -7.95
CA GLU A 327 6.24 -12.90 -9.39
C GLU A 327 4.81 -12.45 -9.73
N LYS A 328 4.38 -11.29 -9.19
CA LYS A 328 3.04 -10.71 -9.37
C LYS A 328 1.86 -11.53 -8.81
N ASN A 329 2.15 -12.57 -8.02
CA ASN A 329 1.15 -13.40 -7.36
C ASN A 329 1.26 -13.25 -5.85
N LEU A 330 0.14 -13.24 -5.14
CA LEU A 330 0.11 -13.21 -3.69
C LEU A 330 0.22 -14.62 -3.12
N TYR A 331 0.90 -14.73 -1.98
CA TYR A 331 1.08 -15.94 -1.20
C TYR A 331 0.91 -15.61 0.27
N GLY A 332 0.29 -16.48 1.06
CA GLY A 332 0.13 -16.25 2.50
C GLY A 332 -0.34 -17.46 3.28
N THR A 333 -0.04 -17.46 4.58
CA THR A 333 -0.43 -18.53 5.52
C THR A 333 -1.59 -18.03 6.38
N SER A 334 -2.76 -18.66 6.25
CA SER A 334 -3.94 -18.23 7.01
C SER A 334 -3.93 -18.78 8.45
N ILE A 335 -4.63 -18.08 9.34
CA ILE A 335 -4.84 -18.52 10.74
C ILE A 335 -5.53 -19.89 10.75
N ASP A 336 -6.52 -20.08 9.88
CA ASP A 336 -7.29 -21.32 9.81
C ASP A 336 -6.46 -22.50 9.29
N SER A 337 -5.53 -22.26 8.35
CA SER A 337 -4.58 -23.26 7.88
C SER A 337 -3.72 -23.82 9.04
N VAL A 338 -3.28 -22.95 9.96
CA VAL A 338 -2.52 -23.37 11.16
C VAL A 338 -3.44 -24.11 12.14
N ARG A 339 -4.64 -23.59 12.40
CA ARG A 339 -5.62 -24.25 13.28
C ARG A 339 -5.98 -25.65 12.80
N GLN A 340 -6.09 -25.87 11.49
CA GLN A 340 -6.36 -27.19 10.91
C GLN A 340 -5.26 -28.20 11.26
N VAL A 341 -3.98 -27.80 11.19
CA VAL A 341 -2.88 -28.68 11.58
C VAL A 341 -2.91 -28.96 13.08
N ILE A 342 -3.13 -27.95 13.91
CA ILE A 342 -3.26 -28.11 15.37
C ILE A 342 -4.37 -29.14 15.70
N ASN A 343 -5.53 -29.02 15.05
CA ASN A 343 -6.68 -29.90 15.26
C ASN A 343 -6.45 -31.34 14.76
N SER A 344 -5.47 -31.56 13.88
CA SER A 344 -5.05 -32.90 13.45
C SER A 344 -4.17 -33.63 14.47
N GLY A 345 -3.76 -32.94 15.56
CA GLY A 345 -2.84 -33.47 16.57
C GLY A 345 -1.37 -33.47 16.16
N LYS A 346 -1.03 -32.95 14.97
CA LYS A 346 0.35 -32.76 14.51
C LYS A 346 0.92 -31.43 14.97
N ILE A 347 2.25 -31.35 14.99
CA ILE A 347 3.00 -30.12 15.25
C ILE A 347 3.08 -29.32 13.95
N CYS A 348 2.46 -28.13 13.93
CA CYS A 348 2.55 -27.21 12.81
C CYS A 348 3.93 -26.57 12.77
N LEU A 349 4.67 -26.70 11.67
CA LEU A 349 5.94 -26.00 11.44
C LEU A 349 5.73 -24.82 10.49
N LEU A 350 6.12 -23.63 10.93
CA LEU A 350 6.08 -22.39 10.15
C LEU A 350 7.43 -21.67 10.21
N SER A 351 7.80 -21.03 9.11
CA SER A 351 8.95 -20.13 9.04
C SER A 351 8.43 -18.79 8.58
N LEU A 352 8.33 -17.84 9.51
CA LEU A 352 7.92 -16.49 9.17
C LEU A 352 9.12 -15.76 8.58
N ARG A 353 8.89 -15.09 7.45
CA ARG A 353 9.93 -14.29 6.81
C ARG A 353 10.07 -12.95 7.51
N THR A 354 11.28 -12.63 7.95
CA THR A 354 11.75 -11.25 8.00
C THR A 354 12.14 -10.82 6.58
N GLN A 355 12.20 -9.52 6.30
CA GLN A 355 12.41 -8.97 4.94
C GLN A 355 13.75 -9.46 4.29
N PRO A 356 14.00 -9.21 2.99
CA PRO A 356 15.22 -9.70 2.31
C PRO A 356 16.51 -9.02 2.78
N GLU A 357 17.56 -9.78 3.16
CA GLU A 357 18.85 -9.24 3.59
C GLU A 357 20.11 -10.05 3.17
N GLU A 358 21.26 -9.36 3.11
CA GLU A 358 22.59 -9.88 2.76
C GLU A 358 23.36 -10.46 3.97
N LEU A 359 24.31 -11.38 3.70
CA LEU A 359 25.04 -12.21 4.68
C LEU A 359 25.79 -11.45 5.80
N ARG A 360 26.23 -10.20 5.58
CA ARG A 360 26.98 -9.44 6.59
C ARG A 360 26.09 -8.85 7.69
N GLU A 361 24.81 -8.63 7.39
CA GLU A 361 23.83 -8.04 8.32
C GLU A 361 23.28 -9.06 9.31
N ILE A 362 23.48 -10.36 9.07
CA ILE A 362 22.87 -11.44 9.86
C ILE A 362 23.30 -11.41 11.34
N ILE A 363 24.58 -11.18 11.65
CA ILE A 363 25.10 -11.24 13.03
C ILE A 363 24.61 -10.03 13.83
N GLU A 364 24.71 -8.83 13.27
CA GLU A 364 24.26 -7.59 13.91
C GLU A 364 22.73 -7.60 14.10
N LYS A 365 21.96 -8.01 13.08
CA LYS A 365 20.50 -8.14 13.20
C LYS A 365 20.06 -9.24 14.15
N THR A 366 20.81 -10.35 14.30
CA THR A 366 20.48 -11.35 15.32
C THR A 366 20.57 -10.74 16.72
N ARG A 367 21.59 -9.90 16.96
CA ARG A 367 21.77 -9.20 18.23
C ARG A 367 20.69 -8.15 18.46
N GLU A 368 20.33 -7.38 17.42
CA GLU A 368 19.21 -6.42 17.48
C GLU A 368 17.87 -7.11 17.71
N MET A 369 17.62 -8.25 17.05
CA MET A 369 16.40 -9.04 17.26
C MET A 369 16.30 -9.57 18.69
N GLU A 370 17.41 -10.01 19.28
CA GLU A 370 17.44 -10.39 20.71
C GLU A 370 17.23 -9.20 21.64
N GLN A 371 17.77 -8.03 21.31
CA GLN A 371 17.62 -6.83 22.14
C GLN A 371 16.22 -6.21 22.07
N ASN A 372 15.62 -6.17 20.88
CA ASN A 372 14.39 -5.44 20.62
C ASN A 372 13.15 -6.34 20.67
N ASN A 373 13.31 -7.62 20.30
CA ASN A 373 12.21 -8.59 20.16
C ASN A 373 12.43 -9.85 21.01
N GLY A 374 13.41 -9.83 21.92
CA GLY A 374 13.78 -10.94 22.79
C GLY A 374 12.61 -11.54 23.58
N HIS A 375 11.67 -10.69 23.98
CA HIS A 375 10.50 -11.08 24.75
C HIS A 375 9.43 -11.81 23.94
N TYR A 376 9.44 -11.72 22.61
CA TYR A 376 8.45 -12.37 21.75
C TYR A 376 8.77 -13.84 21.41
N PHE A 377 9.97 -14.34 21.73
CA PHE A 377 10.34 -15.74 21.46
C PHE A 377 10.79 -16.47 22.72
N ASP A 378 10.41 -17.76 22.81
CA ASP A 378 10.70 -18.56 24.02
C ASP A 378 12.19 -18.93 24.17
N THR A 379 12.93 -19.10 23.06
CA THR A 379 14.33 -19.59 23.07
C THR A 379 15.08 -19.22 21.79
N ALA A 380 16.34 -18.80 21.93
CA ALA A 380 17.27 -18.59 20.81
C ALA A 380 18.17 -19.82 20.57
N ILE A 381 18.41 -20.17 19.31
CA ILE A 381 19.35 -21.23 18.90
C ILE A 381 20.42 -20.64 18.00
N VAL A 382 21.69 -20.71 18.44
CA VAL A 382 22.84 -20.29 17.62
C VAL A 382 23.21 -21.41 16.64
N ASN A 383 22.87 -21.22 15.37
CA ASN A 383 23.16 -22.20 14.33
C ASN A 383 24.59 -22.06 13.77
N SER A 384 25.57 -22.55 14.51
CA SER A 384 26.96 -22.69 14.00
C SER A 384 27.19 -24.02 13.27
N ASP A 385 26.31 -24.99 13.47
CA ASP A 385 26.38 -26.35 12.91
C ASP A 385 24.96 -26.92 12.81
N LEU A 386 24.56 -27.33 11.60
CA LEU A 386 23.20 -27.77 11.31
C LEU A 386 22.79 -29.05 12.06
N ASP A 387 23.74 -29.93 12.40
CA ASP A 387 23.45 -31.15 13.16
C ASP A 387 23.18 -30.81 14.62
N LYS A 388 24.03 -29.99 15.25
CA LYS A 388 23.85 -29.54 16.62
C LYS A 388 22.58 -28.71 16.79
N ALA A 389 22.35 -27.75 15.89
CA ALA A 389 21.15 -26.92 15.91
C ALA A 389 19.88 -27.76 15.74
N TYR A 390 19.90 -28.77 14.85
CA TYR A 390 18.77 -29.69 14.70
C TYR A 390 18.50 -30.51 15.97
N GLN A 391 19.54 -31.06 16.60
CA GLN A 391 19.36 -31.84 17.84
C GLN A 391 18.80 -30.96 18.97
N GLU A 392 19.30 -29.73 19.09
CA GLU A 392 18.81 -28.80 20.11
C GLU A 392 17.36 -28.37 19.84
N LEU A 393 17.02 -28.04 18.59
CA LEU A 393 15.66 -27.71 18.20
C LEU A 393 14.71 -28.89 18.50
N LEU A 394 15.10 -30.11 18.14
CA LEU A 394 14.29 -31.30 18.41
C LEU A 394 14.12 -31.55 19.91
N ARG A 395 15.19 -31.34 20.70
CA ARG A 395 15.15 -31.46 22.16
C ARG A 395 14.15 -30.47 22.77
N LEU A 396 14.17 -29.20 22.34
CA LEU A 396 13.23 -28.17 22.78
C LEU A 396 11.78 -28.52 22.42
N ILE A 397 11.54 -28.97 21.19
CA ILE A 397 10.20 -29.40 20.75
C ILE A 397 9.70 -30.59 21.59
N ASN A 398 10.54 -31.59 21.84
CA ASN A 398 10.16 -32.77 22.64
C ASN A 398 9.85 -32.39 24.10
N LYS A 399 10.55 -31.39 24.64
CA LYS A 399 10.37 -30.91 26.01
C LYS A 399 8.95 -30.37 26.25
N LEU A 400 8.29 -29.84 25.21
CA LEU A 400 6.91 -29.33 25.28
C LEU A 400 5.88 -30.41 25.67
N ASP A 401 6.16 -31.69 25.40
CA ASP A 401 5.25 -32.78 25.74
C ASP A 401 5.33 -33.19 27.21
N THR A 402 6.44 -32.88 27.89
CA THR A 402 6.70 -33.32 29.27
C THR A 402 6.72 -32.17 30.27
N GLU A 403 7.06 -30.96 29.83
CA GLU A 403 7.25 -29.80 30.70
C GLU A 403 6.32 -28.64 30.30
N PRO A 404 5.55 -28.07 31.24
CA PRO A 404 4.77 -26.87 30.98
C PRO A 404 5.68 -25.69 30.64
N GLN A 405 5.17 -24.78 29.83
CA GLN A 405 5.87 -23.55 29.45
C GLN A 405 5.13 -22.34 30.02
N TRP A 406 5.87 -21.28 30.29
CA TRP A 406 5.29 -19.99 30.61
C TRP A 406 4.70 -19.38 29.33
N VAL A 407 3.44 -18.96 29.41
CA VAL A 407 2.75 -18.23 28.34
C VAL A 407 2.08 -16.99 28.95
N PRO A 408 1.79 -15.96 28.14
CA PRO A 408 1.00 -14.82 28.59
C PRO A 408 -0.31 -15.29 29.22
N SER A 409 -0.67 -14.78 30.41
CA SER A 409 -1.89 -15.21 31.11
C SER A 409 -3.16 -14.89 30.33
N THR A 410 -3.10 -13.89 29.44
CA THR A 410 -4.16 -13.52 28.50
C THR A 410 -4.53 -14.66 27.55
N TRP A 411 -3.64 -15.61 27.27
CA TRP A 411 -3.93 -16.75 26.39
C TRP A 411 -4.85 -17.80 27.03
N LEU A 412 -4.96 -17.81 28.35
CA LEU A 412 -5.72 -18.79 29.12
C LEU A 412 -7.03 -18.23 29.71
N ARG A 413 -7.24 -16.92 29.61
CA ARG A 413 -8.38 -16.19 30.18
C ARG A 413 -9.57 -16.12 29.25
#